data_AF-A0A845Y8A5-F1
#
_entry.id   AF-A0A845Y8A5-F1
#
_cell.length_a   1.000
_cell.length_b   1.000
_cell.length_c   1.000
_cell.angle_alpha   90.00
_cell.angle_beta   90.00
_cell.angle_gamma   90.00
#
_symmetry.space_group_name_H-M   'P 1'
#
loop_
_entity.id
_entity.type
_entity.pdbx_description
1 polymer ?
#
loop_
_entity_poly.entity_id
_entity_poly.type
_entity_poly.pdbx_seq_one_letter_code
_entity_poly.pdbx_strand_id
1 'polypeptide(L)'
;MKFSYRGIQYQTEPATLEIREGEIGGTYRGLPWRFNYLSHIPEPPPVHNLTWRGISYCTGKTLVQPSRTPQPIGATLSHSWVFRKDRQKILDEAMKIHLSSIRRSLEHRMQVAKAKGDEKLVRLLEAESDQMMTI
;
A
#
# COMPACT_ATOMS: atom_id res chain seq x y z
N MET A 1 -10.59 -5.97 -32.24
CA MET A 1 -10.71 -7.38 -32.68
C MET A 1 -11.99 -7.96 -32.08
N LYS A 2 -12.81 -8.69 -32.85
CA LYS A 2 -14.02 -9.33 -32.32
C LYS A 2 -13.65 -10.72 -31.77
N PHE A 3 -14.05 -11.03 -30.54
CA PHE A 3 -13.77 -12.33 -29.91
C PHE A 3 -14.95 -13.29 -30.14
N SER A 4 -14.66 -14.56 -30.46
CA SER A 4 -15.68 -15.59 -30.64
C SER A 4 -15.28 -16.89 -29.93
N TYR A 5 -16.21 -17.51 -29.21
CA TYR A 5 -16.03 -18.82 -28.56
C TYR A 5 -17.25 -19.70 -28.81
N ARG A 6 -17.04 -20.96 -29.23
CA ARG A 6 -18.09 -21.94 -29.57
C ARG A 6 -19.18 -21.39 -30.52
N GLY A 7 -18.78 -20.60 -31.52
CA GLY A 7 -19.70 -20.03 -32.50
C GLY A 7 -20.49 -18.79 -32.03
N ILE A 8 -20.35 -18.39 -30.77
CA ILE A 8 -20.97 -17.17 -30.22
C ILE A 8 -19.99 -16.01 -30.38
N GLN A 9 -20.46 -14.91 -30.97
CA GLN A 9 -19.72 -13.67 -31.07
C GLN A 9 -19.95 -12.84 -29.81
N TYR A 10 -18.86 -12.43 -29.17
CA TYR A 10 -18.91 -11.55 -28.01
C TYR A 10 -18.73 -10.11 -28.48
N GLN A 11 -19.65 -9.25 -28.06
CA GLN A 11 -19.43 -7.81 -28.10
C GLN A 11 -18.69 -7.44 -26.81
N THR A 12 -17.45 -6.98 -26.96
CA THR A 12 -16.69 -6.44 -25.83
C THR A 12 -16.95 -4.95 -25.76
N GLU A 13 -17.63 -4.51 -24.71
CA GLU A 13 -17.73 -3.09 -24.39
C GLU A 13 -16.41 -2.66 -23.72
N PRO A 14 -15.63 -1.76 -24.32
CA PRO A 14 -14.42 -1.26 -23.68
C PRO A 14 -14.82 -0.45 -22.45
N ALA A 15 -14.24 -0.80 -21.29
CA ALA A 15 -14.45 -0.04 -20.06
C ALA A 15 -13.73 1.32 -20.18
N THR A 16 -14.42 2.31 -20.74
CA THR A 16 -13.96 3.70 -20.76
C THR A 16 -14.15 4.30 -19.38
N LEU A 17 -13.04 4.53 -18.67
CA LEU A 17 -13.03 5.16 -17.35
C LEU A 17 -12.92 6.67 -17.53
N GLU A 18 -13.94 7.41 -17.10
CA GLU A 18 -13.86 8.87 -17.05
C GLU A 18 -13.00 9.31 -15.86
N ILE A 19 -11.92 10.02 -16.18
CA ILE A 19 -10.99 10.57 -15.20
C ILE A 19 -11.27 12.07 -15.11
N ARG A 20 -11.48 12.58 -13.90
CA ARG A 20 -11.53 14.01 -13.64
C ARG A 20 -10.14 14.47 -13.22
N GLU A 21 -9.56 15.39 -13.99
CA GLU A 21 -8.35 16.08 -13.57
C GLU A 21 -8.67 16.89 -12.30
N GLY A 22 -7.91 16.62 -11.23
CA GLY A 22 -8.03 17.40 -10.00
C GLY A 22 -7.22 18.69 -10.06
N GLU A 23 -7.44 19.53 -9.05
CA GLU A 23 -6.71 20.79 -8.90
C GLU A 23 -5.22 20.55 -8.61
N ILE A 24 -4.39 21.54 -8.97
CA ILE A 24 -2.95 21.50 -8.70
C ILE A 24 -2.74 21.61 -7.20
N GLY A 25 -2.39 20.51 -6.55
CA GLY A 25 -2.17 20.43 -5.10
C GLY A 25 -0.85 21.05 -4.64
N GLY A 26 -0.02 21.52 -5.57
CA GLY A 26 1.26 22.16 -5.31
C GLY A 26 2.30 21.85 -6.38
N THR A 27 3.57 22.09 -6.07
CA THR A 27 4.70 21.76 -6.95
C THR A 27 5.64 20.79 -6.26
N TYR A 28 5.92 19.65 -6.89
CA TYR A 28 6.96 18.73 -6.47
C TYR A 28 8.16 18.84 -7.42
N ARG A 29 9.34 19.16 -6.89
CA ARG A 29 10.59 19.36 -7.65
C ARG A 29 10.46 20.33 -8.83
N GLY A 30 9.70 21.41 -8.65
CA GLY A 30 9.47 22.43 -9.68
C GLY A 30 8.44 22.04 -10.74
N LEU A 31 7.83 20.85 -10.66
CA LEU A 31 6.72 20.45 -11.53
C LEU A 31 5.40 20.47 -10.76
N PRO A 32 4.30 20.92 -11.39
CA PRO A 32 2.98 20.90 -10.75
C PRO A 32 2.53 19.46 -10.51
N TRP A 33 2.14 19.14 -9.28
CA TRP A 33 1.58 17.84 -8.91
C TRP A 33 0.04 17.93 -8.88
N ARG A 34 -0.61 16.96 -9.52
CA ARG A 34 -2.08 16.84 -9.59
C ARG A 34 -2.52 15.48 -9.06
N PHE A 35 -3.60 15.47 -8.30
CA PHE A 35 -4.35 14.25 -8.00
C PHE A 35 -5.45 14.08 -9.03
N ASN A 36 -5.50 12.91 -9.66
CA ASN A 36 -6.59 12.55 -10.57
C ASN A 36 -7.54 11.61 -9.86
N TYR A 37 -8.82 11.94 -9.86
CA TYR A 37 -9.86 11.09 -9.29
C TYR A 37 -10.70 10.50 -10.41
N LEU A 38 -11.10 9.24 -10.25
CA LEU A 38 -12.12 8.66 -11.11
C LEU A 38 -13.44 9.39 -10.86
N SER A 39 -14.11 9.82 -11.93
CA SER A 39 -15.39 10.54 -11.81
C SER A 39 -16.49 9.64 -11.24
N HIS A 40 -16.43 8.34 -11.54
CA HIS A 40 -17.39 7.35 -11.12
C HIS A 40 -16.68 6.05 -10.74
N ILE A 41 -17.08 5.44 -9.62
CA ILE A 41 -16.62 4.11 -9.24
C ILE A 41 -17.36 3.11 -10.12
N PRO A 42 -16.68 2.34 -10.99
CA PRO A 42 -17.38 1.39 -11.87
C PRO A 42 -18.17 0.38 -11.03
N GLU A 43 -19.42 0.14 -11.42
CA GLU A 43 -20.22 -0.87 -10.76
C GLU A 43 -19.57 -2.25 -10.96
N PRO A 44 -19.49 -3.09 -9.91
CA PRO A 44 -18.97 -4.43 -10.06
C PRO A 44 -19.85 -5.22 -11.03
N PRO A 45 -19.26 -6.05 -11.90
CA PRO A 45 -20.06 -6.87 -12.82
C PRO A 45 -20.99 -7.81 -12.04
N PRO A 46 -22.20 -8.09 -12.55
CA PRO A 46 -23.16 -8.93 -11.86
C PRO A 46 -22.62 -10.35 -11.67
N VAL A 47 -22.87 -10.90 -10.49
CA VAL A 47 -22.50 -12.29 -10.16
C VAL A 47 -23.58 -13.22 -10.70
N HIS A 48 -23.18 -14.10 -11.62
CA HIS A 48 -24.09 -15.07 -12.21
C HIS A 48 -23.88 -16.44 -11.55
N ASN A 49 -24.96 -17.06 -11.09
CA ASN A 49 -24.96 -18.44 -10.65
C ASN A 49 -25.25 -19.33 -11.86
N LEU A 50 -24.30 -20.19 -12.19
CA LEU A 50 -24.33 -21.03 -13.38
C LEU A 50 -24.17 -22.50 -12.98
N THR A 51 -24.72 -23.39 -13.81
CA THR A 51 -24.65 -24.83 -13.57
C THR A 51 -24.17 -25.55 -14.82
N TRP A 52 -23.12 -26.36 -14.69
CA TRP A 52 -22.55 -27.13 -15.78
C TRP A 52 -22.49 -28.59 -15.36
N ARG A 53 -23.20 -29.46 -16.09
CA ARG A 53 -23.29 -30.90 -15.80
C ARG A 53 -23.66 -31.21 -14.34
N GLY A 54 -24.58 -30.43 -13.78
CA GLY A 54 -25.03 -30.57 -12.38
C GLY A 54 -24.11 -29.94 -11.32
N ILE A 55 -22.97 -29.36 -11.70
CA ILE A 55 -22.05 -28.67 -10.78
C ILE A 55 -22.31 -27.16 -10.85
N SER A 56 -22.59 -26.54 -9.71
CA SER A 56 -22.80 -25.09 -9.59
C SER A 56 -21.48 -24.33 -9.52
N TYR A 57 -21.36 -23.23 -10.27
CA TYR A 57 -20.26 -22.28 -10.23
C TYR A 57 -20.80 -20.85 -10.31
N CYS A 58 -20.03 -19.88 -9.83
CA CYS A 58 -20.41 -18.47 -9.88
C CYS A 58 -19.37 -17.63 -10.64
N THR A 59 -19.83 -16.66 -11.42
CA THR A 59 -18.96 -15.71 -12.13
C THR A 59 -18.74 -14.48 -11.24
N GLY A 60 -17.62 -14.44 -10.52
CA GLY A 60 -17.25 -13.34 -9.62
C GLY A 60 -16.36 -13.83 -8.48
N LYS A 61 -15.63 -12.93 -7.82
CA LYS A 61 -14.94 -13.28 -6.56
C LYS A 61 -15.99 -13.31 -5.45
N THR A 62 -16.34 -14.50 -4.95
CA THR A 62 -17.03 -14.63 -3.67
C THR A 62 -16.08 -14.06 -2.61
N LEU A 63 -16.27 -12.80 -2.21
CA LEU A 63 -15.81 -12.36 -0.91
C LEU A 63 -16.55 -13.26 0.07
N VAL A 64 -15.83 -14.22 0.65
CA VAL A 64 -16.33 -15.19 1.62
C VAL A 64 -17.18 -14.43 2.64
N GLN A 65 -18.50 -14.53 2.53
CA GLN A 65 -19.38 -14.17 3.63
C GLN A 65 -18.97 -15.07 4.79
N PRO A 66 -18.72 -14.55 6.00
CA PRO A 66 -18.56 -15.40 7.16
C PRO A 66 -19.91 -16.06 7.43
N SER A 67 -20.09 -17.27 6.90
CA SER A 67 -21.20 -18.14 7.23
C SER A 67 -21.14 -18.38 8.73
N ARG A 68 -22.08 -17.79 9.47
CA ARG A 68 -22.29 -17.98 10.91
C ARG A 68 -22.88 -19.36 11.20
N THR A 69 -22.29 -20.42 10.67
CA THR A 69 -22.55 -21.78 11.15
C THR A 69 -21.48 -22.10 12.18
N PRO A 70 -21.82 -22.30 13.47
CA PRO A 70 -20.86 -22.79 14.45
C PRO A 70 -20.54 -24.24 14.09
N GLN A 71 -19.47 -24.43 13.31
CA GLN A 71 -18.85 -25.74 13.17
C GLN A 71 -18.01 -25.99 14.43
N PRO A 72 -18.03 -27.22 14.99
CA PRO A 72 -17.24 -27.56 16.16
C PRO A 72 -15.78 -27.29 15.86
N ILE A 73 -15.15 -26.56 16.79
CA ILE A 73 -13.78 -26.07 16.75
C ILE A 73 -12.84 -27.28 16.84
N GLY A 74 -12.68 -28.00 15.73
CA GLY A 74 -11.51 -28.83 15.50
C GLY A 74 -10.35 -27.88 15.27
N ALA A 75 -9.50 -27.72 16.27
CA ALA A 75 -8.33 -26.86 16.25
C ALA A 75 -7.38 -27.23 15.09
N THR A 76 -7.61 -26.66 13.91
CA THR A 76 -6.54 -26.47 12.94
C THR A 76 -5.66 -25.38 13.52
N LEU A 77 -4.61 -25.80 14.21
CA LEU A 77 -3.56 -24.95 14.75
C LEU A 77 -3.11 -24.00 13.63
N SER A 78 -3.56 -22.76 13.78
CA SER A 78 -3.13 -21.62 13.00
C SER A 78 -1.60 -21.62 12.98
N HIS A 79 -1.02 -21.81 11.80
CA HIS A 79 0.42 -21.63 11.54
C HIS A 79 0.90 -20.17 11.81
N SER A 80 0.10 -19.33 12.48
CA SER A 80 0.37 -17.92 12.74
C SER A 80 1.40 -17.63 13.83
N TRP A 81 1.92 -18.63 14.55
CA TRP A 81 2.92 -18.38 15.59
C TRP A 81 4.35 -18.30 15.04
N VAL A 82 4.66 -19.04 13.97
CA VAL A 82 6.00 -19.07 13.37
C VAL A 82 6.30 -17.75 12.64
N PHE A 83 5.32 -17.20 11.91
CA PHE A 83 5.49 -15.93 11.17
C PHE A 83 5.55 -14.66 12.05
N ARG A 84 5.21 -14.71 13.35
CA ARG A 84 5.28 -13.52 14.22
C ARG A 84 6.70 -13.13 14.58
N LYS A 85 7.57 -14.10 14.87
CA LYS A 85 8.97 -13.83 15.27
C LYS A 85 9.77 -13.25 14.11
N ASP A 86 9.59 -13.78 12.91
CA ASP A 86 10.29 -13.28 11.72
C ASP A 86 9.82 -11.87 11.36
N ARG A 87 8.53 -11.58 11.50
CA ARG A 87 8.00 -10.22 11.34
C ARG A 87 8.57 -9.23 12.36
N GLN A 88 8.69 -9.63 13.64
CA GLN A 88 9.29 -8.77 14.67
C GLN A 88 10.76 -8.45 14.34
N LYS A 89 11.53 -9.46 13.94
CA LYS A 89 12.93 -9.26 13.52
C LYS A 89 13.06 -8.28 12.34
N ILE A 90 12.20 -8.41 11.33
CA ILE A 90 12.20 -7.50 10.17
C ILE A 90 11.89 -6.06 10.60
N LEU A 91 10.93 -5.88 11.51
CA LEU A 91 10.59 -4.55 12.04
C LEU A 91 11.75 -3.95 12.84
N ASP A 92 12.40 -4.76 13.69
CA ASP A 92 13.57 -4.33 14.46
C ASP A 92 14.73 -3.94 13.55
N GLU A 93 14.96 -4.69 12.47
CA GLU A 93 15.99 -4.39 11.47
C GLU A 93 15.67 -3.10 10.71
N ALA A 94 14.43 -2.91 10.27
CA ALA A 94 13.99 -1.68 9.63
C ALA A 94 14.15 -0.47 10.55
N MET A 95 13.81 -0.60 11.83
CA MET A 95 14.01 0.44 12.84
C MET A 95 15.50 0.79 13.00
N LYS A 96 16.38 -0.21 13.09
CA LYS A 96 17.84 0.00 13.17
C LYS A 96 18.38 0.75 11.96
N ILE A 97 17.96 0.35 10.77
CA ILE A 97 18.34 1.02 9.52
C ILE A 97 17.87 2.48 9.54
N HIS A 98 16.61 2.72 9.90
CA HIS A 98 16.04 4.07 9.97
C HIS A 98 16.84 4.97 10.93
N LEU A 99 17.12 4.50 12.15
CA LEU A 99 17.91 5.24 13.14
C LEU A 99 19.34 5.52 12.63
N SER A 100 19.98 4.54 11.98
CA SER A 100 21.32 4.74 11.41
C SER A 100 21.33 5.81 10.31
N SER A 101 20.25 5.87 9.51
CA SER A 101 20.09 6.87 8.45
C SER A 101 19.91 8.27 9.04
N ILE A 102 19.08 8.41 10.08
CA ILE A 102 18.87 9.68 10.78
C ILE A 102 20.20 10.17 11.38
N ARG A 103 20.94 9.30 12.09
CA ARG A 103 22.25 9.64 12.67
C ARG A 103 23.25 10.10 11.62
N ARG A 104 23.40 9.34 10.52
CA ARG A 104 24.31 9.68 9.42
C ARG A 104 23.94 11.03 8.79
N SER A 105 22.64 11.28 8.61
CA SER A 105 22.15 12.55 8.08
C SER A 105 22.46 13.73 9.00
N LEU A 106 22.26 13.57 10.31
CA LEU A 106 22.59 14.59 11.30
C LEU A 106 24.09 14.89 11.35
N GLU A 107 24.93 13.84 11.41
CA GLU A 107 26.38 13.98 11.42
C GLU A 107 26.89 14.72 10.18
N HIS A 108 26.40 14.34 8.99
CA HIS A 108 26.74 15.01 7.75
C HIS A 108 26.31 16.49 7.76
N ARG A 109 25.07 16.79 8.19
CA ARG A 109 24.58 18.18 8.30
C ARG A 109 25.42 19.00 9.28
N MET A 110 25.83 18.40 10.39
CA MET A 110 26.69 19.04 11.39
C MET A 110 28.10 19.30 10.83
N GLN A 111 28.68 18.35 10.10
CA GLN A 111 29.99 18.53 9.45
C GLN A 111 29.95 19.64 8.38
N VAL A 112 28.88 19.69 7.58
CA VAL A 112 28.67 20.75 6.59
C VAL A 112 28.50 22.11 7.27
N ALA A 113 27.73 22.19 8.36
CA ALA A 113 27.55 23.42 9.12
C ALA A 113 28.87 23.92 9.73
N LYS A 114 29.67 23.02 10.31
CA LYS A 114 31.01 23.31 10.83
C LYS A 114 31.95 23.82 9.73
N ALA A 115 31.97 23.16 8.57
CA ALA A 115 32.79 23.58 7.42
C ALA A 115 32.40 24.97 6.89
N LYS A 116 31.10 25.32 6.98
CA LYS A 116 30.59 26.65 6.60
C LYS A 116 30.78 27.72 7.68
N GLY A 117 31.13 27.34 8.91
CA GLY A 117 31.21 28.25 10.06
C GLY A 117 29.85 28.73 10.58
N ASP A 118 28.76 28.02 10.30
CA ASP A 118 27.41 28.39 10.76
C ASP A 118 27.15 27.88 12.19
N GLU A 119 27.64 28.64 13.17
CA GLU A 119 27.52 28.26 14.60
C GLU A 119 26.08 28.14 15.08
N LYS A 120 25.16 28.93 14.52
CA LYS A 120 23.75 28.88 14.90
C LYS A 120 23.15 27.54 14.50
N LEU A 121 23.45 27.07 13.30
CA LEU A 121 22.98 25.77 12.81
C LEU A 121 23.61 24.61 13.58
N VAL A 122 24.88 24.70 13.95
CA VAL A 122 25.54 23.68 14.79
C VAL A 122 24.83 23.52 16.14
N ARG A 123 24.54 24.62 16.85
CA ARG A 123 23.84 24.58 18.15
C ARG A 123 22.44 23.97 18.05
N LEU A 124 21.71 24.25 16.96
CA LEU A 124 20.40 23.65 16.72
C LEU A 124 20.47 22.14 16.48
N LEU A 125 21.47 21.69 15.72
CA LEU A 125 21.70 20.27 15.45
C LEU A 125 22.16 19.50 16.71
N GLU A 126 22.95 20.13 17.56
CA GLU A 126 23.35 19.58 18.86
C GLU A 126 22.11 19.39 19.76
N ALA A 127 21.24 20.40 19.85
CA ALA A 127 19.98 20.29 20.59
C ALA A 127 19.04 19.19 20.03
N GLU A 128 18.95 19.06 18.70
CA GLU A 128 18.20 17.97 18.05
C GLU A 128 18.80 16.59 18.41
N SER A 129 20.13 16.51 18.51
CA SER A 129 20.82 15.27 18.90
C SER A 129 20.59 14.89 20.37
N ASP A 130 20.59 15.87 21.28
CA ASP A 130 20.33 15.68 22.70
C ASP A 130 18.87 15.24 22.95
N GLN A 131 17.93 15.82 22.20
CA GLN A 131 16.54 15.42 22.24
C GLN A 131 16.34 13.96 21.81
N MET A 132 17.09 13.49 20.80
CA MET A 132 17.02 12.09 20.36
C MET A 132 17.62 11.09 21.36
N MET A 133 18.54 11.53 22.23
CA MET A 133 19.12 10.67 23.28
C MET A 133 18.26 10.58 24.54
N THR A 134 17.29 11.49 24.70
CA THR A 134 16.41 11.57 25.88
C THR A 134 15.15 10.71 25.73
N ILE A 135 14.86 10.19 24.53
CA ILE A 135 13.71 9.32 24.20
C ILE A 135 14.11 7.85 24.29
#